data_AF-A0A8R7TPW7-F1
#
_entry.id   AF-A0A8R7TPW7-F1
#
_cell.length_a   1.000
_cell.length_b   1.000
_cell.length_c   1.000
_cell.angle_alpha   90.00
_cell.angle_beta   90.00
_cell.angle_gamma   90.00
#
_symmetry.space_group_name_H-M   'P 1'
#
loop_
_entity.id
_entity.type
_entity.pdbx_description
1 polymer ?
#
loop_
_entity_poly.entity_id
_entity_poly.type
_entity_poly.pdbx_seq_one_letter_code
_entity_poly.pdbx_strand_id
1 'polypeptide(L)'
;MYKQYTSELDMIMAEQAEWEPYGEGDTFGKPLEFVLNPMCLRDRDLWHMQCPLICNWAVELHMPYRVFRQFGLFQPHPPEWEDTNKLLHG
;
A
#
# COMPACT_ATOMS: atom_id res chain seq x y z
N MET A 1 -5.52 -24.21 -17.67
CA MET A 1 -4.17 -23.75 -17.28
C MET A 1 -4.19 -22.41 -16.53
N TYR A 2 -4.49 -21.26 -17.14
CA TYR A 2 -4.46 -19.94 -16.45
C TYR A 2 -5.34 -19.85 -15.18
N LYS A 3 -6.54 -20.47 -15.21
CA LYS A 3 -7.45 -20.51 -14.06
C LYS A 3 -6.96 -21.39 -12.90
N GLN A 4 -6.18 -22.43 -13.18
CA GLN A 4 -5.66 -23.33 -12.14
C GLN A 4 -4.51 -22.65 -11.39
N TYR A 5 -3.62 -21.98 -12.11
CA TYR A 5 -2.52 -21.21 -11.54
C TYR A 5 -2.99 -20.07 -10.63
N THR A 6 -4.02 -19.34 -11.04
CA THR A 6 -4.61 -18.26 -10.20
C THR A 6 -5.23 -18.82 -8.93
N SER A 7 -5.96 -19.93 -9.01
CA SER A 7 -6.52 -20.59 -7.83
C SER A 7 -5.45 -21.16 -6.89
N GLU A 8 -4.31 -21.60 -7.40
CA GLU A 8 -3.19 -22.07 -6.57
C GLU A 8 -2.53 -20.91 -5.81
N LEU A 9 -2.38 -19.74 -6.44
CA LEU A 9 -1.85 -18.53 -5.80
C LEU A 9 -2.78 -18.01 -4.68
N ASP A 10 -4.09 -18.05 -4.89
CA ASP A 10 -5.08 -17.60 -3.89
C ASP A 10 -5.07 -18.46 -2.61
N MET A 11 -4.47 -19.67 -2.66
CA MET A 11 -4.38 -20.60 -1.54
C MET A 11 -3.05 -20.51 -0.77
N ILE A 12 -2.12 -19.64 -1.20
CA ILE A 12 -0.84 -19.45 -0.52
C ILE A 12 -1.07 -18.73 0.81
N MET A 13 -0.69 -19.39 1.90
CA MET A 13 -0.71 -18.81 3.24
C MET A 13 0.51 -17.90 3.45
N ALA A 14 0.39 -16.90 4.33
CA ALA A 14 1.45 -15.92 4.58
C ALA A 14 2.77 -16.57 5.02
N GLU A 15 2.70 -17.69 5.74
CA GLU A 15 3.85 -18.46 6.23
C GLU A 15 4.55 -19.28 5.12
N GLN A 16 3.89 -19.46 3.97
CA GLN A 16 4.39 -20.20 2.82
C GLN A 16 5.05 -19.29 1.77
N ALA A 17 4.96 -17.97 1.96
CA ALA A 17 5.56 -16.96 1.10
C ALA A 17 6.75 -16.32 1.80
N GLU A 18 7.96 -16.57 1.30
CA GLU A 18 9.12 -15.77 1.67
C GLU A 18 9.10 -14.49 0.83
N TRP A 19 8.70 -13.39 1.48
CA TRP A 19 8.75 -12.08 0.83
C TRP A 19 10.20 -11.61 0.79
N GLU A 20 10.79 -11.64 -0.39
CA GLU A 20 12.03 -10.91 -0.62
C GLU A 20 11.77 -9.42 -0.33
N PRO A 21 12.59 -8.76 0.52
CA PRO A 21 12.45 -7.35 0.73
C PRO A 21 12.70 -6.62 -0.59
N TYR A 22 11.67 -5.96 -1.13
CA TYR A 22 11.87 -4.97 -2.18
C TYR A 22 12.95 -3.98 -1.68
N GLY A 23 14.14 -3.96 -2.30
CA GLY A 23 15.26 -3.16 -1.81
C GLY A 23 16.66 -3.80 -1.78
N GLU A 24 16.85 -5.08 -2.09
CA GLU A 24 18.22 -5.60 -2.29
C GLU A 24 18.77 -5.06 -3.62
N GLY A 25 19.29 -3.83 -3.59
CA GLY A 25 19.78 -3.08 -4.76
C GLY A 25 18.80 -2.05 -5.34
N ASP A 26 17.53 -2.05 -4.91
CA ASP A 26 16.53 -1.09 -5.39
C ASP A 26 16.59 0.24 -4.62
N THR A 27 16.79 1.34 -5.34
CA THR A 27 16.67 2.69 -4.79
C THR A 27 15.20 3.01 -4.52
N PHE A 28 14.70 2.62 -3.34
CA PHE A 28 13.37 2.94 -2.81
C PHE A 28 12.85 4.30 -3.30
N GLY A 29 11.89 4.30 -4.22
CA GLY A 29 11.22 5.51 -4.71
C GLY A 29 12.06 6.43 -5.61
N LYS A 30 13.23 6.00 -6.10
CA LYS A 30 13.98 6.68 -7.16
C LYS A 30 14.17 5.74 -8.35
N PRO A 31 13.16 5.56 -9.21
CA PRO A 31 13.44 5.11 -10.56
C PRO A 31 14.25 6.25 -11.20
N LEU A 32 15.56 6.04 -11.38
CA LEU A 32 16.43 7.00 -12.08
C LEU A 32 15.88 7.39 -13.47
N GLU A 33 14.97 6.58 -14.01
CA GLU A 33 14.35 6.74 -15.33
C GLU A 33 12.97 7.42 -15.32
N PHE A 34 12.29 7.58 -14.18
CA PHE A 34 10.94 8.15 -14.14
C PHE A 34 10.81 9.27 -13.08
N VAL A 35 10.99 10.51 -13.54
CA VAL A 35 10.80 11.71 -12.72
C VAL A 35 9.31 12.08 -12.70
N LEU A 36 8.69 12.02 -11.52
CA LEU A 36 7.31 12.45 -11.32
C LEU A 36 7.18 13.97 -11.54
N ASN A 37 6.05 14.41 -12.08
CA ASN A 37 5.72 15.84 -12.14
C ASN A 37 5.71 16.41 -10.71
N PRO A 38 6.34 17.56 -10.43
CA PRO A 38 6.34 18.18 -9.09
C PRO A 38 4.94 18.37 -8.50
N MET A 39 3.90 18.54 -9.32
CA MET A 39 2.51 18.60 -8.90
C MET A 39 2.06 17.33 -8.16
N CYS A 40 2.59 16.17 -8.52
CA CYS A 40 2.31 14.91 -7.83
C CYS A 40 2.87 14.88 -6.40
N LEU A 41 3.84 15.74 -6.08
CA LEU A 41 4.53 15.79 -4.78
C LEU A 41 4.12 17.00 -3.92
N ARG A 42 3.23 17.86 -4.42
CA ARG A 42 2.90 19.16 -3.79
C ARG A 42 2.43 19.01 -2.35
N ASP A 43 1.59 18.01 -2.08
CA ASP A 43 0.90 17.81 -0.81
C ASP A 43 1.44 16.58 -0.06
N ARG A 44 2.75 16.29 -0.22
CA ARG A 44 3.40 15.08 0.31
C ARG A 44 3.34 14.95 1.83
N ASP A 45 3.23 16.07 2.53
CA ASP A 45 3.08 16.16 3.98
C ASP A 45 1.72 15.63 4.45
N LEU A 46 0.72 15.61 3.58
CA LEU A 46 -0.62 15.05 3.88
C LEU A 46 -0.72 13.55 3.60
N TRP A 47 0.26 12.95 2.91
CA TRP A 47 0.19 11.54 2.48
C TRP A 47 0.05 10.56 3.63
N HIS A 48 0.53 10.91 4.83
CA HIS A 48 0.46 10.05 6.02
C HIS A 48 -0.67 10.44 6.99
N MET A 49 -1.57 11.33 6.57
CA MET A 49 -2.73 11.69 7.40
C MET A 49 -3.62 10.46 7.62
N GLN A 50 -4.12 10.26 8.83
CA GLN A 50 -5.13 9.23 9.11
C GLN A 50 -6.50 9.92 9.17
N CYS A 51 -7.15 10.05 8.02
CA CYS A 51 -8.42 10.77 7.88
C CYS A 51 -9.38 10.05 6.92
N PRO A 52 -10.69 10.31 6.99
CA PRO A 52 -11.62 9.81 6.00
C PRO A 52 -11.34 10.41 4.61
N LEU A 53 -11.13 9.55 3.62
CA LEU A 53 -11.14 9.88 2.20
C LEU A 53 -12.58 9.82 1.71
N ILE A 54 -12.99 10.86 1.00
CA ILE A 54 -14.34 10.96 0.43
C ILE A 54 -14.19 10.83 -1.09
N CYS A 55 -14.81 9.79 -1.65
CA CYS A 55 -14.90 9.59 -3.09
C CYS A 55 -16.36 9.47 -3.50
N ASN A 56 -16.99 10.61 -3.78
CA ASN A 56 -18.40 10.77 -4.17
C ASN A 56 -19.40 10.09 -3.22
N TRP A 57 -19.57 8.77 -3.36
CA TRP A 57 -20.51 7.92 -2.62
C TRP A 57 -19.84 7.01 -1.58
N ALA A 58 -18.50 6.97 -1.52
CA ALA A 58 -17.75 6.18 -0.56
C ALA A 58 -16.99 7.08 0.42
N VAL A 59 -16.99 6.68 1.69
CA VAL A 59 -16.12 7.23 2.72
C VAL A 59 -15.29 6.09 3.27
N GLU A 60 -13.98 6.16 3.09
CA GLU A 60 -13.01 5.14 3.53
C GLU A 60 -11.95 5.78 4.42
N LEU A 61 -11.44 5.06 5.42
CA LEU A 61 -10.37 5.59 6.26
C LEU A 61 -9.04 5.50 5.49
N HIS A 62 -8.30 6.60 5.40
CA HIS A 62 -6.94 6.57 4.86
C HIS A 62 -6.02 5.78 5.80
N MET A 63 -5.43 4.70 5.29
CA MET A 63 -4.55 3.79 6.04
C MET A 63 -3.12 3.81 5.47
N PRO A 64 -2.39 4.93 5.61
CA PRO A 64 -1.10 5.13 4.95
C PRO A 64 -0.04 4.11 5.37
N TYR A 65 -0.14 3.56 6.59
CA TYR A 65 0.77 2.53 7.09
C TYR A 65 0.76 1.24 6.26
N ARG A 66 -0.32 0.98 5.50
CA ARG A 66 -0.43 -0.17 4.58
C ARG A 66 0.29 0.05 3.25
N VAL A 67 0.73 1.28 2.98
CA VAL A 67 1.36 1.68 1.71
C VAL A 67 2.59 2.57 1.92
N PHE A 68 3.22 2.55 3.10
CA PHE A 68 4.41 3.38 3.40
C PHE A 68 5.52 3.25 2.36
N ARG A 69 5.68 2.10 1.72
CA ARG A 69 6.64 1.91 0.62
C ARG A 69 6.38 2.80 -0.60
N GLN A 70 5.12 3.13 -0.91
CA GLN A 70 4.79 4.06 -2.01
C GLN A 70 5.32 5.47 -1.74
N PHE A 71 5.52 5.81 -0.47
CA PHE A 71 6.10 7.08 -0.02
C PHE A 71 7.61 7.01 0.22
N GLY A 72 8.26 5.89 -0.13
CA GLY A 72 9.68 5.66 0.15
C GLY A 72 9.97 5.44 1.64
N LEU A 73 8.97 5.08 2.44
CA LEU A 73 9.13 4.75 3.85
C LEU A 73 9.19 3.24 4.09
N PHE A 74 9.74 2.87 5.25
CA PHE A 74 9.71 1.49 5.73
C PHE A 74 8.26 1.07 6.05
N GLN A 75 7.85 -0.08 5.53
CA GLN A 75 6.56 -0.69 5.84
C GLN A 75 6.81 -1.95 6.68
N PRO A 76 6.28 -2.02 7.91
CA PRO A 76 6.43 -3.20 8.76
C PRO A 76 5.72 -4.41 8.15
N HIS A 77 6.30 -5.59 8.33
CA HIS A 77 5.73 -6.87 7.92
C HIS A 77 5.84 -7.90 9.05
N PRO A 78 4.75 -8.61 9.39
CA PRO A 78 3.37 -8.38 8.93
C PRO A 78 2.79 -7.06 9.51
N PRO A 79 1.85 -6.41 8.82
CA PRO A 79 1.16 -5.24 9.38
C PRO A 79 0.29 -5.64 10.59
N GLU A 80 0.11 -4.72 11.53
CA GLU A 80 -0.87 -4.93 12.61
C GLU A 80 -2.28 -5.08 12.01
N TRP A 81 -3.05 -6.02 12.56
CA TRP A 81 -4.44 -6.20 12.16
C TRP A 81 -5.26 -5.00 12.64
N GLU A 82 -6.02 -4.41 11.73
CA GLU A 82 -6.98 -3.37 12.05
C GLU A 82 -8.28 -3.59 11.27
N ASP A 83 -9.41 -3.36 11.95
CA ASP A 83 -10.73 -3.33 11.32
C ASP A 83 -10.82 -2.14 10.36
N THR A 84 -11.00 -2.43 9.07
CA THR A 84 -11.17 -1.43 8.01
C THR A 84 -12.63 -1.04 7.80
N ASN A 85 -13.58 -1.79 8.36
CA ASN A 85 -15.02 -1.53 8.24
C ASN A 85 -15.54 -0.64 9.37
N LYS A 86 -14.74 0.36 9.76
CA LYS A 86 -15.18 1.37 10.72
C LYS A 86 -16.36 2.12 10.11
N LEU A 87 -17.46 2.24 10.85
CA LEU A 87 -18.61 3.05 10.44
C LEU A 87 -18.19 4.53 10.45
N LEU A 88 -17.97 5.09 9.26
CA LEU A 88 -17.57 6.50 9.08
C LEU A 88 -18.77 7.43 8.81
N HIS A 89 -19.96 6.87 8.62
CA HIS A 89 -21.21 7.60 8.40
C HIS A 89 -22.37 6.84 9.08
N GLY A 90 -23.42 7.58 9.45
CA GLY A 90 -24.66 7.08 10.03
C GLY A 90 -25.88 7.78 9.42
#